data_AF-A0A848VFM9-F1
#
_entry.id   AF-A0A848VFM9-F1
#
_cell.length_a   1.000
_cell.length_b   1.000
_cell.length_c   1.000
_cell.angle_alpha   90.00
_cell.angle_beta   90.00
_cell.angle_gamma   90.00
#
_symmetry.space_group_name_H-M   'P 1'
#
loop_
_entity.id
_entity.type
_entity.pdbx_description
1 polymer ?
#
loop_
_entity_poly.entity_id
_entity_poly.type
_entity_poly.pdbx_seq_one_letter_code
_entity_poly.pdbx_strand_id
1 'polypeptide(L)'
;MRTNLLLSLGVLVLLSGCRMYGGHGSEAATYAQIQEALERYEDRADRLQGDHDAVMAAAAGNAALASAAEATAALVNAQAETLEFHRATVASVSDGSSYRKLNRALGAMVTEQQRIEDQYRRIVAQVQNRPDLNREPESRYTLVPSGLAAVEAGLQGISLRDALAN
;
A
#
# COMPACT_ATOMS: atom_id res chain seq x y z
N MET A 1 29.40 -50.69 -7.82
CA MET A 1 29.21 -49.67 -8.88
C MET A 1 28.13 -48.70 -8.43
N ARG A 2 28.48 -47.67 -7.64
CA ARG A 2 27.51 -46.72 -7.03
C ARG A 2 28.02 -45.26 -7.06
N THR A 3 28.97 -44.97 -7.94
CA THR A 3 29.69 -43.70 -8.02
C THR A 3 29.42 -42.89 -9.30
N ASN A 4 28.53 -43.38 -10.18
CA ASN A 4 28.23 -42.72 -11.46
C ASN A 4 26.91 -41.93 -11.46
N LEU A 5 26.09 -42.01 -10.40
CA LEU A 5 24.79 -41.32 -10.36
C LEU A 5 24.82 -39.96 -9.66
N LEU A 6 25.89 -39.66 -8.92
CA LEU A 6 26.06 -38.38 -8.23
C LEU A 6 26.75 -37.33 -9.12
N LEU A 7 27.45 -37.76 -10.18
CA LEU A 7 28.13 -36.84 -11.10
C LEU A 7 27.17 -36.14 -12.07
N SER A 8 26.02 -36.76 -12.37
CA SER A 8 25.00 -36.20 -13.27
C SER A 8 24.05 -35.21 -12.62
N LEU A 9 23.90 -35.25 -11.29
CA LEU A 9 23.04 -34.30 -10.55
C LEU A 9 23.76 -32.97 -10.27
N GLY A 10 25.09 -32.99 -10.14
CA GLY A 10 25.89 -31.77 -9.90
C GLY A 10 26.02 -30.87 -11.14
N VAL A 11 25.97 -31.43 -12.35
CA VAL A 11 26.10 -30.67 -13.61
C VAL A 11 24.81 -29.92 -13.96
N LEU A 12 23.64 -30.46 -13.58
CA LEU A 12 22.35 -29.79 -13.83
C LEU A 12 22.14 -28.55 -12.93
N VAL A 13 22.65 -28.57 -11.69
CA VAL A 13 22.56 -27.42 -10.78
C VAL A 13 23.55 -26.31 -11.17
N LEU A 14 24.69 -26.67 -11.78
CA LEU A 14 25.66 -25.69 -12.27
C LEU A 14 25.22 -25.00 -13.57
N LEU A 15 24.33 -25.60 -14.37
CA LEU A 15 23.75 -24.96 -15.57
C LEU A 15 22.59 -24.00 -15.25
N SER A 16 21.91 -24.14 -14.11
CA SER A 16 20.98 -23.12 -13.60
C SER A 16 21.69 -21.93 -12.94
N GLY A 17 23.02 -21.99 -12.78
CA GLY A 17 23.85 -20.94 -12.18
C GLY A 17 24.50 -19.97 -13.18
N CYS A 18 24.26 -20.14 -14.49
CA CYS A 18 24.78 -19.23 -15.50
C CYS A 18 23.90 -17.99 -15.64
N ARG A 19 24.19 -16.98 -14.79
CA ARG A 19 24.02 -15.54 -15.02
C ARG A 19 22.95 -15.15 -16.07
N MET A 20 21.70 -15.02 -15.63
CA MET A 20 20.75 -14.08 -16.23
C MET A 20 20.43 -12.96 -15.24
N TYR A 21 21.48 -12.41 -14.60
CA TYR A 21 21.41 -11.13 -13.93
C TYR A 21 21.50 -10.06 -15.02
N GLY A 22 20.37 -9.73 -15.65
CA GLY A 22 20.26 -8.71 -16.71
C GLY A 22 20.14 -9.25 -18.14
N GLY A 23 19.43 -10.36 -18.34
CA GLY A 23 19.14 -10.88 -19.68
C GLY A 23 17.68 -10.71 -20.08
N HIS A 24 17.47 -10.56 -21.38
CA HIS A 24 16.18 -10.46 -22.10
C HIS A 24 14.98 -11.08 -21.37
N GLY A 25 14.14 -10.21 -20.81
CA GLY A 25 12.87 -10.57 -20.17
C GLY A 25 12.63 -9.85 -18.85
N SER A 26 13.70 -9.47 -18.15
CA SER A 26 13.59 -8.70 -16.89
C SER A 26 12.95 -7.32 -17.10
N GLU A 27 13.24 -6.67 -18.22
CA GLU A 27 12.72 -5.36 -18.58
C GLU A 27 11.21 -5.42 -18.83
N ALA A 28 10.76 -6.36 -19.67
CA ALA A 28 9.33 -6.58 -19.92
C ALA A 28 8.58 -6.92 -18.63
N ALA A 29 9.16 -7.75 -17.76
CA ALA A 29 8.57 -8.08 -16.46
C ALA A 29 8.51 -6.86 -15.52
N THR A 30 9.58 -6.06 -15.42
CA THR A 30 9.57 -4.84 -14.59
C THR A 30 8.61 -3.80 -15.16
N TYR A 31 8.49 -3.69 -16.48
CA TYR A 31 7.50 -2.82 -17.11
C TYR A 31 6.07 -3.26 -16.79
N ALA A 32 5.76 -4.55 -16.85
CA ALA A 32 4.45 -5.07 -16.43
C ALA A 32 4.16 -4.76 -14.95
N GLN A 33 5.17 -4.90 -14.06
CA GLN A 33 5.02 -4.54 -12.64
C GLN A 33 4.78 -3.04 -12.42
N ILE A 34 5.35 -2.17 -13.25
CA ILE A 34 5.08 -0.73 -13.22
C ILE A 34 3.62 -0.46 -13.59
N GLN A 35 3.10 -1.11 -14.63
CA GLN A 35 1.70 -0.95 -15.04
C GLN A 35 0.74 -1.42 -13.95
N GLU A 36 0.98 -2.62 -13.40
CA GLU A 36 0.17 -3.16 -12.29
C GLU A 36 0.28 -2.27 -11.03
N ALA A 37 1.46 -1.69 -10.76
CA ALA A 37 1.61 -0.75 -9.66
C ALA A 37 0.82 0.55 -9.88
N LEU A 38 0.70 1.03 -11.12
CA LEU A 38 -0.11 2.19 -11.46
C LEU A 38 -1.59 1.89 -11.27
N GLU A 39 -2.08 0.77 -11.79
CA GLU A 39 -3.47 0.33 -11.62
C GLU A 39 -3.86 0.23 -10.13
N ARG A 40 -3.01 -0.42 -9.32
CA ARG A 40 -3.23 -0.46 -7.85
C ARG A 40 -3.26 0.92 -7.20
N TYR A 41 -2.53 1.88 -7.74
CA TYR A 41 -2.50 3.25 -7.24
C TYR A 41 -3.81 3.99 -7.58
N GLU A 42 -4.33 3.78 -8.78
CA GLU A 42 -5.61 4.31 -9.26
C GLU A 42 -6.77 3.76 -8.43
N ASP A 43 -6.84 2.43 -8.28
CA ASP A 43 -7.85 1.77 -7.43
C ASP A 43 -7.81 2.26 -5.98
N ARG A 44 -6.63 2.64 -5.49
CA ARG A 44 -6.48 3.18 -4.13
C ARG A 44 -6.92 4.63 -4.05
N ALA A 45 -6.69 5.42 -5.10
CA ALA A 45 -7.13 6.81 -5.15
C ALA A 45 -8.65 6.88 -5.13
N ASP A 46 -9.32 6.02 -5.91
CA ASP A 46 -10.79 5.92 -5.94
C ASP A 46 -11.35 5.51 -4.58
N ARG A 47 -10.74 4.52 -3.93
CA ARG A 47 -11.13 4.12 -2.56
C ARG A 47 -10.93 5.22 -1.54
N LEU A 48 -9.80 5.92 -1.57
CA LEU A 48 -9.51 7.02 -0.66
C LEU A 48 -10.49 8.18 -0.86
N GLN A 49 -10.86 8.49 -2.10
CA GLN A 49 -11.90 9.49 -2.40
C GLN A 49 -13.24 9.06 -1.77
N GLY A 50 -13.63 7.81 -1.98
CA GLY A 50 -14.87 7.27 -1.40
C GLY A 50 -14.86 7.24 0.13
N ASP A 51 -13.70 7.13 0.77
CA ASP A 51 -13.55 7.24 2.22
C ASP A 51 -13.62 8.70 2.70
N HIS A 52 -13.00 9.63 1.96
CA HIS A 52 -13.09 11.06 2.24
C HIS A 52 -14.54 11.55 2.18
N ASP A 53 -15.30 11.15 1.16
CA ASP A 53 -16.71 11.51 1.02
C ASP A 53 -17.54 11.02 2.23
N ALA A 54 -17.23 9.81 2.74
CA ALA A 54 -17.88 9.25 3.93
C ALA A 54 -17.52 10.03 5.20
N VAL A 55 -16.24 10.40 5.38
CA VAL A 55 -15.79 11.23 6.52
C VAL A 55 -16.42 12.62 6.48
N MET A 56 -16.51 13.23 5.30
CA MET A 56 -17.17 14.54 5.12
C MET A 56 -18.65 14.48 5.47
N ALA A 57 -19.36 13.44 5.03
CA ALA A 57 -20.76 13.23 5.37
C ALA A 57 -20.97 13.06 6.89
N ALA A 58 -20.09 12.30 7.55
CA ALA A 58 -20.14 12.13 9.00
C ALA A 58 -19.79 13.42 9.77
N ALA A 59 -18.80 14.18 9.28
CA ALA A 59 -18.38 15.44 9.90
C ALA A 59 -19.45 16.55 9.84
N ALA A 60 -20.36 16.51 8.86
CA ALA A 60 -21.48 17.45 8.77
C ALA A 60 -22.39 17.41 10.02
N GLY A 61 -22.50 16.25 10.66
CA GLY A 61 -23.26 16.06 11.90
C GLY A 61 -22.41 15.99 13.18
N ASN A 62 -21.08 15.94 13.05
CA ASN A 62 -20.17 15.78 14.17
C ASN A 62 -18.90 16.63 13.99
N ALA A 63 -18.88 17.81 14.63
CA ALA A 63 -17.75 18.73 14.62
C ALA A 63 -16.44 18.10 15.11
N ALA A 64 -16.53 17.02 15.89
CA ALA A 64 -15.37 16.29 16.33
C ALA A 64 -14.59 15.77 15.11
N LEU A 65 -15.25 15.25 14.08
CA LEU A 65 -14.63 14.67 12.88
C LEU A 65 -13.98 15.69 11.92
N ALA A 66 -14.07 16.99 12.19
CA ALA A 66 -13.53 18.03 11.30
C ALA A 66 -12.04 17.83 10.99
N SER A 67 -11.22 17.47 11.98
CA SER A 67 -9.78 17.24 11.77
C SER A 67 -9.49 16.00 10.92
N ALA A 68 -10.34 14.96 10.98
CA ALA A 68 -10.22 13.79 10.12
C ALA A 68 -10.66 14.12 8.68
N ALA A 69 -11.68 14.97 8.52
CA ALA A 69 -12.13 15.46 7.22
C ALA A 69 -11.03 16.29 6.52
N GLU A 70 -10.37 17.19 7.26
CA GLU A 70 -9.23 17.95 6.73
C GLU A 70 -8.04 17.04 6.37
N ALA A 71 -7.70 16.09 7.25
CA ALA A 71 -6.60 15.17 7.00
C ALA A 71 -6.85 14.24 5.79
N THR A 72 -8.08 13.75 5.61
CA THR A 72 -8.46 12.95 4.44
C THR A 72 -8.44 13.78 3.16
N ALA A 73 -8.92 15.03 3.18
CA ALA A 73 -8.86 15.93 2.04
C ALA A 73 -7.40 16.18 1.60
N ALA A 74 -6.51 16.45 2.55
CA ALA A 74 -5.08 16.63 2.27
C ALA A 74 -4.46 15.38 1.65
N LEU A 75 -4.84 14.19 2.13
CA LEU A 75 -4.33 12.93 1.60
C LEU A 75 -4.86 12.64 0.18
N VAL A 76 -6.14 12.94 -0.11
CA VAL A 76 -6.72 12.84 -1.45
C VAL A 76 -5.96 13.72 -2.45
N ASN A 77 -5.72 14.98 -2.10
CA ASN A 77 -5.00 15.91 -2.97
C ASN A 77 -3.57 15.44 -3.23
N ALA A 78 -2.85 15.02 -2.17
CA ALA A 78 -1.51 14.48 -2.30
C ALA A 78 -1.47 13.22 -3.19
N GLN A 79 -2.48 12.34 -3.07
CA GLN A 79 -2.56 11.15 -3.89
C GLN A 79 -2.86 11.47 -5.36
N ALA A 80 -3.69 12.48 -5.64
CA ALA A 80 -3.97 12.94 -7.00
C ALA A 80 -2.72 13.49 -7.70
N GLU A 81 -1.96 14.36 -7.01
CA GLU A 81 -0.70 14.90 -7.53
C GLU A 81 0.31 13.79 -7.85
N THR A 82 0.47 12.83 -6.95
CA THR A 82 1.40 11.73 -7.19
C THR A 82 0.89 10.78 -8.28
N LEU A 83 -0.42 10.56 -8.40
CA LEU A 83 -0.98 9.73 -9.46
C LEU A 83 -0.68 10.34 -10.84
N GLU A 84 -0.83 11.66 -11.01
CA GLU A 84 -0.44 12.35 -12.24
C GLU A 84 1.06 12.20 -12.54
N PHE A 85 1.91 12.36 -11.52
CA PHE A 85 3.35 12.13 -11.65
C PHE A 85 3.68 10.70 -12.08
N HIS A 86 3.00 9.69 -11.52
CA HIS A 86 3.20 8.30 -11.88
C HIS A 86 2.69 7.99 -13.29
N ARG A 87 1.52 8.50 -13.69
CA ARG A 87 1.03 8.39 -15.08
C ARG A 87 2.04 8.96 -16.07
N ALA A 88 2.59 10.14 -15.80
CA ALA A 88 3.63 10.73 -16.63
C ALA A 88 4.92 9.88 -16.65
N THR A 89 5.31 9.32 -15.51
CA THR A 89 6.48 8.43 -15.39
C THR A 89 6.29 7.17 -16.23
N VAL A 90 5.14 6.51 -16.10
CA VAL A 90 4.79 5.31 -16.88
C VAL A 90 4.75 5.61 -18.37
N ALA A 91 4.16 6.74 -18.78
CA ALA A 91 4.14 7.18 -20.18
C ALA A 91 5.55 7.45 -20.75
N SER A 92 6.53 7.76 -19.89
CA SER A 92 7.92 8.01 -20.29
C SER A 92 8.79 6.74 -20.40
N VAL A 93 8.26 5.58 -20.01
CA VAL A 93 8.95 4.28 -20.06
C VAL A 93 8.20 3.29 -20.94
N SER A 94 8.93 2.29 -21.43
CA SER A 94 8.42 1.21 -22.27
C SER A 94 9.13 -0.09 -21.93
N ASP A 95 8.64 -1.21 -22.45
CA ASP A 95 9.29 -2.53 -22.34
C ASP A 95 10.72 -2.57 -22.93
N GLY A 96 11.04 -1.69 -23.87
CA GLY A 96 12.39 -1.48 -24.41
C GLY A 96 13.27 -0.53 -23.60
N SER A 97 12.77 0.05 -22.50
CA SER A 97 13.59 0.89 -21.62
C SER A 97 14.62 0.07 -20.85
N SER A 98 15.75 0.69 -20.50
CA SER A 98 16.78 -0.01 -19.72
C SER A 98 16.24 -0.47 -18.35
N TYR A 99 16.64 -1.66 -17.92
CA TYR A 99 16.27 -2.21 -16.61
C TYR A 99 16.50 -1.21 -15.46
N ARG A 100 17.60 -0.46 -15.47
CA ARG A 100 17.90 0.56 -14.45
C ARG A 100 16.84 1.67 -14.40
N LYS A 101 16.33 2.10 -15.56
CA LYS A 101 15.26 3.12 -15.64
C LYS A 101 13.95 2.56 -15.10
N LEU A 102 13.59 1.34 -15.53
CA LEU A 102 12.39 0.65 -15.07
C LEU A 102 12.41 0.39 -13.57
N ASN A 103 13.49 -0.20 -13.05
CA ASN A 103 13.63 -0.51 -11.63
C ASN A 103 13.58 0.75 -10.74
N ARG A 104 14.11 1.89 -11.21
CA ARG A 104 13.98 3.17 -10.50
C ARG A 104 12.54 3.69 -10.48
N ALA A 105 11.84 3.62 -11.61
CA ALA A 105 10.45 4.02 -11.70
C ALA A 105 9.57 3.16 -10.77
N LEU A 106 9.75 1.83 -10.82
CA LEU A 106 9.05 0.90 -9.95
C LEU A 106 9.35 1.17 -8.47
N GLY A 107 10.63 1.33 -8.11
CA GLY A 107 11.03 1.61 -6.73
C GLY A 107 10.40 2.89 -6.18
N ALA A 108 10.36 3.96 -6.98
CA ALA A 108 9.72 5.22 -6.59
C ALA A 108 8.22 5.03 -6.33
N MET A 109 7.50 4.30 -7.19
CA MET A 109 6.08 4.02 -7.01
C MET A 109 5.81 3.21 -5.74
N VAL A 110 6.60 2.17 -5.48
CA VAL A 110 6.43 1.32 -4.28
C VAL A 110 6.69 2.10 -2.99
N THR A 111 7.76 2.91 -2.95
CA THR A 111 8.05 3.75 -1.76
C THR A 111 6.92 4.74 -1.49
N GLU A 112 6.37 5.33 -2.55
CA GLU A 112 5.31 6.33 -2.41
C GLU A 112 3.97 5.72 -2.00
N GLN A 113 3.65 4.52 -2.51
CA GLN A 113 2.51 3.72 -2.03
C GLN A 113 2.60 3.46 -0.52
N GLN A 114 3.78 3.07 -0.02
CA GLN A 114 3.99 2.84 1.40
C GLN A 114 3.79 4.12 2.22
N ARG A 115 4.31 5.26 1.75
CA ARG A 115 4.16 6.56 2.41
C ARG A 115 2.69 6.98 2.54
N ILE A 116 1.88 6.78 1.51
CA ILE A 116 0.45 7.08 1.53
C ILE A 116 -0.29 6.13 2.47
N GLU A 117 0.02 4.84 2.42
CA GLU A 117 -0.60 3.85 3.31
C GLU A 117 -0.34 4.17 4.79
N ASP A 118 0.87 4.60 5.13
CA ASP A 118 1.20 4.99 6.50
C ASP A 118 0.43 6.24 6.94
N GLN A 119 0.24 7.22 6.04
CA GLN A 119 -0.59 8.39 6.32
C GLN A 119 -2.05 8.00 6.53
N TYR A 120 -2.59 7.17 5.65
CA TYR A 120 -3.96 6.68 5.75
C TYR A 120 -4.19 5.94 7.08
N ARG A 121 -3.28 5.03 7.46
CA ARG A 121 -3.35 4.31 8.73
C ARG A 121 -3.35 5.24 9.94
N ARG A 122 -2.58 6.34 9.90
CA ARG A 122 -2.61 7.36 10.98
C ARG A 122 -3.96 8.05 11.09
N ILE A 123 -4.59 8.38 9.96
CA ILE A 123 -5.93 9.00 9.94
C ILE A 123 -6.97 8.04 10.50
N VAL A 124 -6.95 6.77 10.07
CA VAL A 124 -7.84 5.73 10.61
C VAL A 124 -7.68 5.60 12.12
N ALA A 125 -6.44 5.50 12.60
CA ALA A 125 -6.16 5.42 14.04
C ALA A 125 -6.64 6.67 14.79
N GLN A 126 -6.57 7.85 14.17
CA GLN A 126 -7.08 9.09 14.76
C GLN A 126 -8.61 9.06 14.89
N VAL A 127 -9.34 8.48 13.93
CA VAL A 127 -10.80 8.33 13.98
C VAL A 127 -11.20 7.27 15.02
N GLN A 128 -10.51 6.14 15.07
CA GLN A 128 -10.84 5.03 15.99
C GLN A 128 -10.53 5.33 17.46
N ASN A 129 -9.45 6.06 17.75
CA ASN A 129 -9.05 6.38 19.13
C ASN A 129 -9.80 7.59 19.71
N ARG A 130 -10.93 7.98 19.13
CA ARG A 130 -11.75 9.08 19.60
C ARG A 130 -12.68 8.65 20.73
N PRO A 131 -12.56 9.24 21.92
CA PRO A 131 -13.44 8.91 23.06
C PRO A 131 -14.90 9.37 22.85
N ASP A 132 -15.15 10.30 21.92
CA ASP A 132 -16.49 10.77 21.56
C ASP A 132 -17.24 9.84 20.58
N LEU A 133 -16.53 8.97 19.87
CA LEU A 133 -17.10 7.92 19.01
C LEU A 133 -17.16 6.56 19.73
N ASN A 134 -16.20 6.28 20.61
CA ASN A 134 -16.26 5.15 21.54
C ASN A 134 -17.22 5.45 22.71
N ARG A 135 -18.53 5.30 22.49
CA ARG A 135 -19.50 5.24 23.61
C ARG A 135 -19.06 4.13 24.58
N GLU A 136 -18.96 4.49 25.86
CA GLU A 136 -18.48 3.65 26.98
C GLU A 136 -18.92 2.18 26.87
N PRO A 137 -18.02 1.20 27.01
CA PRO A 137 -18.42 -0.06 27.60
C PRO A 137 -18.77 0.22 29.06
N GLU A 138 -20.06 0.20 29.39
CA GLU A 138 -20.48 -0.01 30.77
C GLU A 138 -19.74 -1.25 31.30
N SER A 139 -18.94 -1.01 32.34
CA SER A 139 -18.34 -1.99 33.25
C SER A 139 -16.94 -2.55 32.93
N ARG A 140 -16.09 -2.31 33.94
CA ARG A 140 -14.88 -3.05 34.39
C ARG A 140 -13.60 -2.86 33.59
N TYR A 141 -12.79 -1.95 34.13
CA TYR A 141 -11.32 -1.95 34.10
C TYR A 141 -10.69 -3.21 33.52
N THR A 142 -10.26 -3.11 32.26
CA THR A 142 -9.10 -3.84 31.76
C THR A 142 -8.19 -2.79 31.13
N LEU A 143 -7.06 -2.51 31.78
CA LEU A 143 -5.98 -1.71 31.21
C LEU A 143 -5.33 -2.54 30.11
N VAL A 144 -5.92 -2.53 28.92
CA VAL A 144 -5.27 -3.04 27.71
C VAL A 144 -4.35 -1.92 27.23
N PRO A 145 -3.02 -2.15 27.12
CA PRO A 145 -2.13 -1.18 26.51
C PRO A 145 -2.60 -0.88 25.09
N SER A 146 -2.74 0.39 24.72
CA SER A 146 -3.27 0.84 23.42
C SER A 146 -2.52 0.29 22.20
N GLY A 147 -1.37 -0.36 22.40
CA GLY A 147 -0.59 -1.02 21.35
C GLY A 147 -0.92 -2.49 21.09
N LEU A 148 -1.69 -3.19 21.94
CA LEU A 148 -1.91 -4.65 21.80
C LEU A 148 -3.17 -5.00 21.00
N ALA A 149 -4.26 -4.26 21.18
CA ALA A 149 -5.48 -4.46 20.38
C ALA A 149 -5.27 -4.14 18.88
N ALA A 150 -4.43 -3.15 18.57
CA ALA A 150 -4.05 -2.80 17.20
C ALA A 150 -3.17 -3.86 16.51
N VAL A 151 -2.49 -4.71 17.30
CA VAL A 151 -1.64 -5.79 16.80
C VAL A 151 -2.44 -7.08 16.62
N GLU A 152 -3.46 -7.33 17.45
CA GLU A 152 -4.40 -8.47 17.28
C GLU A 152 -5.46 -8.21 16.21
N ALA A 153 -5.88 -6.96 15.99
CA ALA A 153 -6.69 -6.55 14.83
C ALA A 153 -5.87 -6.44 13.53
N GLY A 154 -4.65 -6.98 13.53
CA GLY A 154 -3.72 -6.96 12.42
C GLY A 154 -4.28 -7.63 11.17
N LEU A 155 -4.51 -6.78 10.17
CA LEU A 155 -4.25 -7.03 8.75
C LEU A 155 -5.37 -7.68 7.92
N GLN A 156 -6.62 -7.23 8.11
CA GLN A 156 -7.59 -7.20 7.00
C GLN A 156 -8.17 -5.78 6.88
N GLY A 157 -7.72 -5.07 5.84
CA GLY A 157 -8.27 -3.83 5.29
C GLY A 157 -9.24 -3.00 6.13
N ILE A 158 -8.76 -2.34 7.18
CA ILE A 158 -9.59 -1.39 7.94
C ILE A 158 -9.84 -0.17 7.07
N SER A 159 -11.07 -0.04 6.55
CA SER A 159 -11.52 1.15 5.83
C SER A 159 -11.96 2.22 6.83
N LEU A 160 -11.80 3.50 6.48
CA LEU A 160 -12.41 4.61 7.21
C LEU A 160 -13.93 4.45 7.33
N ARG A 161 -14.59 3.83 6.34
CA ARG A 161 -16.02 3.50 6.43
C ARG A 161 -16.32 2.54 7.57
N ASP A 162 -15.48 1.53 7.77
CA ASP A 162 -15.64 0.57 8.88
C ASP A 162 -15.34 1.25 10.24
N ALA A 163 -14.38 2.18 10.26
CA ALA A 163 -14.05 2.95 11.44
C ALA A 163 -15.16 3.94 11.86
N LEU A 164 -15.94 4.46 10.91
CA LEU A 164 -17.08 5.35 11.17
C LEU A 164 -18.37 4.61 11.57
N ALA A 165 -18.46 3.30 11.30
CA ALA A 165 -19.63 2.49 11.59
C ALA A 165 -19.66 1.93 13.02
N ASN A 166 -18.56 2.05 13.77
CA ASN A 166 -18.44 1.67 15.18
C ASN A 166 -18.61 2.89 16.09
#